data_AF-A0A7S1VSB8-F1
#
_entry.id   AF-A0A7S1VSB8-F1
#
_cell.length_a   1.000
_cell.length_b   1.000
_cell.length_c   1.000
_cell.angle_alpha   90.00
_cell.angle_beta   90.00
_cell.angle_gamma   90.00
#
_symmetry.space_group_name_H-M   'P 1'
#
loop_
_entity.id
_entity.type
_entity.pdbx_description
1 polymer ?
#
loop_
_entity_poly.entity_id
_entity_poly.type
_entity_poly.pdbx_seq_one_letter_code
_entity_poly.pdbx_strand_id
1 'polypeptide(L)'
;MRLVARPGEPSYCRLSVNTQFLCRPKHLMKVGRNNFKPPPKVESSVVQIIPRTPLPAVAFEEWDGLVRICFQRKNRTLSSLFRQANVLRLLGRNRATLAGQQGSMDADDDEEVQLDEERTRVLAVLEAADALDSRARTMAINDFLSLLVKFSEAGYRFS
;
A
#
# COMPACT_ATOMS: atom_id res chain seq x y z
N MET A 1 -17.86 -7.47 3.83
CA MET A 1 -17.11 -7.49 5.12
C MET A 1 -15.65 -7.21 4.80
N ARG A 2 -15.02 -6.19 5.40
CA ARG A 2 -13.72 -5.68 4.92
C ARG A 2 -12.55 -6.67 5.10
N LEU A 3 -12.43 -7.34 6.25
CA LEU A 3 -11.27 -8.20 6.57
C LEU A 3 -10.99 -9.30 5.53
N VAL A 4 -12.06 -9.94 5.03
CA VAL A 4 -11.99 -11.05 4.07
C VAL A 4 -12.27 -10.63 2.64
N ALA A 5 -12.43 -9.33 2.39
CA ALA A 5 -12.77 -8.83 1.05
C ALA A 5 -11.65 -9.16 0.07
N ARG A 6 -11.99 -9.67 -1.10
CA ARG A 6 -11.03 -10.03 -2.15
C ARG A 6 -10.75 -8.86 -3.09
N PRO A 7 -9.63 -8.89 -3.85
CA PRO A 7 -9.41 -7.93 -4.93
C PRO A 7 -10.62 -7.84 -5.87
N GLY A 8 -10.99 -6.63 -6.26
CA GLY A 8 -12.17 -6.32 -7.07
C GLY A 8 -13.43 -6.06 -6.25
N GLU A 9 -13.52 -6.51 -5.00
CA GLU A 9 -14.73 -6.29 -4.20
C GLU A 9 -14.87 -4.84 -3.72
N PRO A 10 -16.11 -4.32 -3.61
CA PRO A 10 -16.36 -2.96 -3.11
C PRO A 10 -15.75 -2.69 -1.73
N SER A 11 -15.75 -3.70 -0.85
CA SER A 11 -15.23 -3.58 0.51
C SER A 11 -13.72 -3.85 0.65
N TYR A 12 -13.02 -4.13 -0.46
CA TYR A 12 -11.57 -4.28 -0.49
C TYR A 12 -10.85 -2.97 -0.19
N CYS A 13 -9.92 -3.01 0.75
CA CYS A 13 -9.22 -1.83 1.26
C CYS A 13 -7.89 -2.22 1.91
N ARG A 14 -7.10 -1.22 2.36
CA ARG A 14 -5.84 -1.43 3.08
C ARG A 14 -5.95 -2.44 4.23
N LEU A 15 -7.02 -2.40 5.01
CA LEU A 15 -7.26 -3.37 6.10
C LEU A 15 -7.36 -4.81 5.56
N SER A 16 -8.04 -5.01 4.44
CA SER A 16 -8.16 -6.33 3.78
C SER A 16 -6.79 -6.85 3.40
N VAL A 17 -5.99 -6.01 2.73
CA VAL A 17 -4.66 -6.36 2.23
C VAL A 17 -3.69 -6.69 3.35
N ASN A 18 -3.57 -5.80 4.35
CA ASN A 18 -2.66 -6.03 5.48
C ASN A 18 -3.03 -7.27 6.30
N THR A 19 -4.34 -7.49 6.52
CA THR A 19 -4.79 -8.69 7.24
C THR A 19 -4.46 -9.96 6.46
N GLN A 20 -4.69 -9.97 5.14
CA GLN A 20 -4.46 -11.16 4.30
C GLN A 20 -2.97 -11.40 4.01
N PHE A 21 -2.16 -10.34 4.11
CA PHE A 21 -0.71 -10.41 4.03
C PHE A 21 -0.12 -11.14 5.23
N LEU A 22 -0.55 -10.79 6.45
CA LEU A 22 -0.03 -11.39 7.68
C LEU A 22 -0.76 -12.68 8.09
N CYS A 23 -2.03 -12.81 7.72
CA CYS A 23 -2.93 -13.86 8.20
C CYS A 23 -3.79 -14.46 7.07
N ARG A 24 -4.49 -15.54 7.39
CA ARG A 24 -5.56 -16.15 6.58
C ARG A 24 -6.90 -15.92 7.28
N PRO A 25 -7.59 -14.78 7.05
CA PRO A 25 -8.87 -14.52 7.68
C PRO A 25 -10.00 -15.33 7.01
N LYS A 26 -10.91 -15.89 7.81
CA LYS A 26 -12.11 -16.61 7.36
C LYS A 26 -13.35 -16.09 8.08
N HIS A 27 -14.41 -15.82 7.32
CA HIS A 27 -15.73 -15.52 7.89
C HIS A 27 -16.40 -16.84 8.29
N LEU A 28 -16.78 -16.98 9.57
CA LEU A 28 -17.41 -18.21 10.05
C LEU A 28 -18.94 -18.09 10.01
N MET A 29 -19.49 -17.03 10.62
CA MET A 29 -20.94 -16.83 10.68
C MET A 29 -21.30 -15.37 10.98
N LYS A 30 -22.55 -15.00 10.66
CA LYS A 30 -23.15 -13.72 11.08
C LYS A 30 -23.85 -13.91 12.42
N VAL A 31 -23.80 -12.89 13.27
CA VAL A 31 -24.50 -12.88 14.57
C VAL A 31 -25.47 -11.71 14.57
N GLY A 32 -26.76 -12.05 14.62
CA GLY A 32 -27.86 -11.07 14.65
C GLY A 32 -27.78 -10.16 15.87
N ARG A 33 -28.05 -8.85 15.72
CA ARG A 33 -28.06 -7.90 16.87
C ARG A 33 -28.97 -8.31 18.04
N ASN A 34 -30.04 -9.07 17.76
CA ASN A 34 -30.99 -9.52 18.77
C ASN A 34 -30.41 -10.60 19.71
N ASN A 35 -29.24 -11.16 19.39
CA ASN A 35 -28.53 -12.12 20.25
C ASN A 35 -27.73 -11.42 21.37
N PHE A 36 -27.72 -10.09 21.43
CA PHE A 36 -27.00 -9.29 22.42
C PHE A 36 -27.97 -8.59 23.37
N LYS A 37 -27.53 -8.33 24.61
CA LYS A 37 -28.28 -7.54 25.60
C LYS A 37 -27.37 -6.44 26.20
N PRO A 38 -27.70 -5.15 26.01
CA PRO A 38 -28.73 -4.62 25.12
C PRO A 38 -28.40 -4.82 23.62
N PRO A 39 -29.40 -4.84 22.72
CA PRO A 39 -29.14 -4.99 21.28
C PRO A 39 -28.34 -3.81 20.71
N PRO A 40 -27.23 -4.05 19.97
CA PRO A 40 -26.47 -2.99 19.30
C PRO A 40 -27.20 -2.47 18.05
N LYS A 41 -26.74 -1.32 17.52
CA LYS A 41 -27.27 -0.71 16.29
C LYS A 41 -26.82 -1.41 14.99
N VAL A 42 -25.87 -2.33 15.07
CA VAL A 42 -25.23 -2.97 13.91
C VAL A 42 -25.20 -4.48 14.04
N GLU A 43 -25.11 -5.17 12.90
CA GLU A 43 -24.92 -6.62 12.85
C GLU A 43 -23.48 -7.02 13.18
N SER A 44 -23.30 -8.19 13.78
CA SER A 44 -22.00 -8.75 14.15
C SER A 44 -21.60 -9.93 13.28
N SER A 45 -20.32 -10.33 13.34
CA SER A 45 -19.81 -11.50 12.62
C SER A 45 -18.66 -12.13 13.38
N VAL A 46 -18.60 -13.46 13.37
CA VAL A 46 -17.48 -14.22 13.91
C VAL A 46 -16.48 -14.46 12.78
N VAL A 47 -15.21 -14.15 13.05
CA VAL A 47 -14.11 -14.35 12.11
C VAL A 47 -13.00 -15.17 12.77
N GLN A 48 -12.42 -16.09 11.99
CA GLN A 48 -11.20 -16.79 12.37
C GLN A 48 -10.02 -16.08 11.71
N ILE A 49 -8.97 -15.79 12.48
CA ILE A 49 -7.73 -15.21 11.97
C ILE A 49 -6.60 -16.17 12.30
N ILE A 50 -5.99 -16.75 11.26
CA ILE A 50 -4.86 -17.66 11.41
C ILE A 50 -3.61 -16.93 10.91
N PRO A 51 -2.63 -16.60 11.76
CA PRO A 51 -1.35 -16.03 11.32
C PRO A 51 -0.67 -16.93 10.29
N ARG A 52 0.03 -16.33 9.32
CA ARG A 52 0.85 -17.09 8.39
C ARG A 52 2.14 -17.54 9.08
N THR A 53 2.55 -18.77 8.78
CA THR A 53 3.80 -19.35 9.26
C THR A 53 4.49 -20.04 8.08
N PRO A 54 5.73 -19.63 7.71
CA PRO A 54 6.47 -18.51 8.28
C PRO A 54 5.80 -17.15 7.97
N LEU A 55 6.14 -16.13 8.75
CA LEU A 55 5.77 -14.75 8.42
C LEU A 55 6.44 -14.34 7.10
N PRO A 56 5.83 -13.46 6.29
CA PRO A 56 6.48 -12.91 5.11
C PRO A 56 7.80 -12.25 5.47
N ALA A 57 8.86 -12.51 4.68
CA ALA A 57 10.20 -11.95 4.88
C ALA A 57 10.31 -10.51 4.32
N VAL A 58 9.36 -9.65 4.68
CA VAL A 58 9.29 -8.25 4.24
C VAL A 58 9.01 -7.39 5.46
N ALA A 59 9.78 -6.30 5.62
CA ALA A 59 9.54 -5.33 6.69
C ALA A 59 8.12 -4.77 6.57
N PHE A 60 7.36 -4.82 7.66
CA PHE A 60 5.95 -4.45 7.63
C PHE A 60 5.76 -2.95 7.37
N GLU A 61 6.71 -2.12 7.79
CA GLU A 61 6.73 -0.68 7.62
C GLU A 61 6.83 -0.30 6.13
N GLU A 62 7.72 -0.97 5.39
CA GLU A 62 7.87 -0.82 3.94
C GLU A 62 6.60 -1.25 3.20
N TRP A 63 6.05 -2.41 3.60
CA TRP A 63 4.80 -2.92 3.06
C TRP A 63 3.62 -1.96 3.29
N ASP A 64 3.39 -1.53 4.54
CA ASP A 64 2.27 -0.65 4.87
C ASP A 64 2.45 0.73 4.23
N GLY A 65 3.68 1.24 4.13
CA GLY A 65 3.99 2.49 3.45
C GLY A 65 3.57 2.47 1.97
N LEU A 66 3.95 1.42 1.23
CA LEU A 66 3.52 1.23 -0.15
C LEU A 66 1.99 1.12 -0.26
N VAL A 67 1.39 0.20 0.50
CA VAL A 67 -0.05 -0.08 0.44
C VAL A 67 -0.86 1.16 0.84
N ARG A 68 -0.36 1.98 1.78
CA ARG A 68 -0.99 3.24 2.17
C ARG A 68 -1.11 4.21 0.99
N ILE A 69 -0.04 4.38 0.20
CA ILE A 69 -0.08 5.23 -1.01
C ILE A 69 -1.09 4.67 -2.01
N CYS A 70 -0.98 3.37 -2.32
CA CYS A 70 -1.86 2.71 -3.30
C CYS A 70 -3.36 2.80 -2.94
N PHE A 71 -3.71 2.71 -1.64
CA PHE A 71 -5.10 2.75 -1.19
C PHE A 71 -5.65 4.14 -0.85
N GLN A 72 -4.87 5.22 -0.99
CA GLN A 72 -5.36 6.59 -0.77
C GLN A 72 -6.55 6.92 -1.67
N ARG A 73 -6.48 6.56 -2.95
CA ARG A 73 -7.62 6.55 -3.88
C ARG A 73 -7.62 5.25 -4.70
N LYS A 74 -8.10 4.16 -4.09
CA LYS A 74 -8.04 2.79 -4.65
C LYS A 74 -8.58 2.58 -6.09
N ASN A 75 -9.41 3.51 -6.58
CA ASN A 75 -9.99 3.46 -7.94
C ASN A 75 -9.19 4.26 -8.98
N ARG A 76 -8.22 5.09 -8.56
CA ARG A 76 -7.28 5.77 -9.46
C ARG A 76 -6.15 4.81 -9.83
N THR A 77 -5.53 5.06 -10.98
CA THR A 77 -4.34 4.32 -11.43
C THR A 77 -3.18 4.61 -10.50
N LEU A 78 -2.23 3.67 -10.38
CA LEU A 78 -1.03 3.90 -9.58
C LEU A 78 -0.22 5.06 -10.15
N SER A 79 -0.09 5.19 -11.48
CA SER A 79 0.54 6.34 -12.11
C SER A 79 -0.03 7.68 -11.61
N SER A 80 -1.35 7.79 -11.45
CA SER A 80 -1.99 9.01 -10.92
C SER A 80 -1.71 9.25 -9.44
N LEU A 81 -1.50 8.20 -8.64
CA LEU A 81 -1.18 8.31 -7.21
C LEU A 81 0.27 8.73 -6.99
N PHE A 82 1.19 8.10 -7.72
CA PHE A 82 2.63 8.34 -7.57
C PHE A 82 3.12 9.65 -8.21
N ARG A 83 2.31 10.30 -9.06
CA ARG A 83 2.57 11.66 -9.56
C ARG A 83 2.32 12.77 -8.52
N GLN A 84 1.69 12.46 -7.38
CA GLN A 84 1.37 13.48 -6.38
C GLN A 84 2.65 14.01 -5.72
N ALA A 85 2.79 15.34 -5.63
CA ALA A 85 4.01 15.98 -5.11
C ALA A 85 4.40 15.49 -3.71
N ASN A 86 3.44 15.28 -2.81
CA ASN A 86 3.70 14.75 -1.47
C ASN A 86 4.28 13.31 -1.49
N VAL A 87 3.88 12.48 -2.46
CA VAL A 87 4.42 11.13 -2.62
C VAL A 87 5.83 11.20 -3.19
N LEU A 88 6.06 12.05 -4.19
CA LEU A 88 7.38 12.25 -4.79
C LEU A 88 8.39 12.80 -3.77
N ARG A 89 8.02 13.80 -2.97
CA ARG A 89 8.86 14.33 -1.89
C ARG A 89 9.21 13.27 -0.85
N LEU A 90 8.25 12.44 -0.46
CA LEU A 90 8.48 11.33 0.49
C LEU A 90 9.51 10.34 -0.08
N LEU A 91 9.29 9.88 -1.31
CA LEU A 91 10.15 8.88 -1.94
C LEU A 91 11.55 9.43 -2.22
N GLY A 92 11.66 10.67 -2.71
CA GLY A 92 12.94 11.34 -2.96
C GLY A 92 13.74 11.51 -1.68
N ARG A 93 13.12 11.98 -0.59
CA ARG A 93 13.76 12.12 0.72
C ARG A 93 14.27 10.78 1.26
N ASN A 94 13.43 9.74 1.22
CA ASN A 94 13.79 8.43 1.75
C ASN A 94 14.92 7.79 0.93
N ARG A 95 14.90 7.96 -0.40
CA ARG A 95 15.98 7.54 -1.30
C ARG A 95 17.29 8.27 -1.01
N ALA A 96 17.27 9.60 -0.85
CA ALA A 96 18.46 10.38 -0.51
C ALA A 96 19.07 9.94 0.83
N THR A 97 18.21 9.70 1.83
CA THR A 97 18.61 9.17 3.15
C THR A 97 19.31 7.80 3.01
N LEU A 98 18.77 6.90 2.18
CA LEU A 98 19.37 5.59 1.92
C LEU A 98 20.73 5.70 1.20
N ALA A 99 20.87 6.65 0.28
CA ALA A 99 22.11 6.88 -0.46
C ALA A 99 23.23 7.50 0.41
N GLY A 100 22.97 7.78 1.69
CA GLY A 100 23.92 8.48 2.57
C GLY A 100 24.14 9.93 2.17
N GLN A 101 23.33 10.46 1.25
CA GLN A 101 23.31 11.86 0.87
C GLN A 101 22.51 12.61 1.92
N GLN A 102 23.18 13.00 3.00
CA GLN A 102 22.69 14.12 3.82
C GLN A 102 22.80 15.39 2.97
N GLY A 103 21.77 15.67 2.19
CA GLY A 103 21.65 16.96 1.52
C GLY A 103 21.47 18.02 2.59
N SER A 104 22.49 18.87 2.77
CA SER A 104 22.33 20.24 3.22
C SER A 104 21.16 20.85 2.45
N MET A 105 20.14 21.35 3.16
CA MET A 105 19.10 22.19 2.57
C MET A 105 19.70 23.57 2.25
N ASP A 106 20.66 23.60 1.33
CA ASP A 106 21.25 24.80 0.75
C ASP A 106 21.53 24.49 -0.72
N ALA A 107 20.53 24.72 -1.58
CA ALA A 107 20.71 25.07 -2.99
C ALA A 107 19.36 25.46 -3.59
N ASP A 108 19.31 26.67 -4.14
CA ASP A 108 18.30 27.27 -5.03
C ASP A 108 18.06 26.48 -6.34
N ASP A 109 18.15 25.14 -6.33
CA ASP A 109 17.76 24.33 -7.47
C ASP A 109 16.25 24.15 -7.45
N ASP A 110 15.60 24.66 -8.51
CA ASP A 110 14.15 24.64 -8.75
C ASP A 110 13.50 23.34 -8.25
N GLU A 111 12.76 23.41 -7.15
CA GLU A 111 12.04 22.26 -6.54
C GLU A 111 11.20 21.52 -7.61
N GLU A 112 10.69 22.26 -8.59
CA GLU A 112 9.95 21.74 -9.73
C GLU A 112 10.79 20.79 -10.61
N VAL A 113 12.05 21.12 -10.88
CA VAL A 113 12.99 20.28 -11.64
C VAL A 113 13.28 18.97 -10.89
N GLN A 114 13.56 19.07 -9.58
CA GLN A 114 13.80 17.89 -8.75
C GLN A 114 12.58 16.95 -8.69
N LEU A 115 11.38 17.52 -8.57
CA LEU A 115 10.13 16.76 -8.56
C LEU A 115 9.85 16.11 -9.92
N ASP A 116 10.20 16.76 -11.02
CA ASP A 116 10.02 16.24 -12.37
C ASP A 116 11.00 15.09 -12.68
N GLU A 117 12.25 15.17 -12.21
CA GLU A 117 13.20 14.07 -12.27
C GLU A 117 12.74 12.85 -11.46
N GLU A 118 12.33 13.06 -10.20
CA GLU A 118 11.83 11.98 -9.35
C GLU A 118 10.54 11.39 -9.90
N ARG A 119 9.66 12.20 -10.46
CA ARG A 119 8.46 11.72 -11.16
C ARG A 119 8.84 10.79 -12.30
N THR A 120 9.80 11.19 -13.14
CA THR A 120 10.24 10.39 -14.29
C THR A 120 10.79 9.04 -13.84
N ARG A 121 11.64 9.03 -12.80
CA ARG A 121 12.20 7.81 -12.22
C ARG A 121 11.13 6.88 -11.64
N VAL A 122 10.23 7.41 -10.82
CA VAL A 122 9.16 6.63 -10.19
C VAL A 122 8.23 6.02 -11.26
N LEU A 123 7.89 6.78 -12.30
CA LEU A 123 7.07 6.26 -13.40
C LEU A 123 7.78 5.17 -14.20
N ALA A 124 9.08 5.27 -14.42
CA ALA A 124 9.87 4.21 -15.06
C ALA A 124 9.87 2.91 -14.24
N VAL A 125 9.90 3.01 -12.90
CA VAL A 125 9.75 1.82 -12.01
C VAL A 125 8.36 1.21 -12.14
N LEU A 126 7.31 2.03 -12.18
CA LEU A 126 5.93 1.54 -12.38
C LEU A 126 5.76 0.89 -13.76
N GLU A 127 6.40 1.43 -14.79
CA GLU A 127 6.38 0.86 -16.14
C GLU A 127 7.09 -0.48 -16.19
N ALA A 128 8.29 -0.58 -15.61
CA ALA A 128 9.03 -1.84 -15.49
C ALA A 128 8.29 -2.91 -14.66
N ALA A 129 7.34 -2.50 -13.83
CA ALA A 129 6.47 -3.38 -13.05
C ALA A 129 5.10 -3.66 -13.70
N ASP A 130 4.85 -3.17 -14.94
CA ASP A 130 3.55 -3.23 -15.63
C ASP A 130 2.38 -2.70 -14.77
N ALA A 131 2.66 -1.64 -14.00
CA ALA A 131 1.81 -1.17 -12.92
C ALA A 131 1.24 0.25 -13.16
N LEU A 132 1.53 0.88 -14.29
CA LEU A 132 1.10 2.26 -14.59
C LEU A 132 -0.42 2.44 -14.53
N ASP A 133 -1.16 1.54 -15.17
CA ASP A 133 -2.63 1.58 -15.24
C ASP A 133 -3.32 0.67 -14.23
N SER A 134 -2.52 -0.06 -13.45
CA SER A 134 -2.99 -0.88 -12.36
C SER A 134 -3.71 -0.04 -11.31
N ARG A 135 -4.70 -0.64 -10.65
CA ARG A 135 -5.51 0.02 -9.62
C ARG A 135 -5.50 -0.84 -8.37
N ALA A 136 -5.20 -0.24 -7.22
CA ALA A 136 -5.10 -0.96 -5.95
C ALA A 136 -6.36 -1.77 -5.61
N ARG A 137 -7.55 -1.33 -6.07
CA ARG A 137 -8.81 -2.06 -5.86
C ARG A 137 -8.81 -3.48 -6.43
N THR A 138 -8.02 -3.77 -7.46
CA THR A 138 -8.01 -5.08 -8.16
C THR A 138 -6.72 -5.85 -7.97
N MET A 139 -5.70 -5.24 -7.34
CA MET A 139 -4.41 -5.88 -7.11
C MET A 139 -4.46 -6.86 -5.94
N ALA A 140 -3.86 -8.03 -6.13
CA ALA A 140 -3.60 -9.04 -5.12
C ALA A 140 -2.28 -8.78 -4.37
N ILE A 141 -2.03 -9.57 -3.32
CA ILE A 141 -0.82 -9.45 -2.48
C ILE A 141 0.46 -9.57 -3.32
N ASN A 142 0.51 -10.52 -4.26
CA ASN A 142 1.70 -10.74 -5.09
C ASN A 142 2.01 -9.56 -6.01
N ASP A 143 0.99 -8.81 -6.45
CA ASP A 143 1.17 -7.62 -7.27
C ASP A 143 1.87 -6.53 -6.45
N PHE A 144 1.45 -6.33 -5.20
CA PHE A 144 2.10 -5.39 -4.28
C PHE A 144 3.52 -5.83 -3.90
N LEU A 145 3.76 -7.14 -3.71
CA LEU A 145 5.09 -7.66 -3.43
C LEU A 145 6.05 -7.43 -4.60
N SER A 146 5.59 -7.74 -5.82
CA SER A 146 6.38 -7.51 -7.04
C SER A 146 6.71 -6.03 -7.22
N LEU A 147 5.72 -5.17 -6.96
CA LEU A 147 5.91 -3.72 -6.98
C LEU A 147 6.92 -3.25 -5.94
N LEU A 148 6.82 -3.73 -4.69
CA LEU A 148 7.75 -3.40 -3.61
C LEU A 148 9.19 -3.79 -3.94
N VAL A 149 9.38 -4.97 -4.53
CA VAL A 149 10.69 -5.44 -4.99
C VAL A 149 11.24 -4.49 -6.06
N LYS A 150 10.44 -4.10 -7.06
CA LYS A 150 10.88 -3.18 -8.12
C LYS A 150 11.26 -1.80 -7.58
N PHE A 151 10.53 -1.27 -6.61
CA PHE A 151 10.91 -0.02 -5.93
C PHE A 151 12.20 -0.19 -5.12
N SER A 152 12.37 -1.30 -4.41
CA SER A 152 13.59 -1.58 -3.65
C SER A 152 14.82 -1.74 -4.56
N GLU A 153 14.67 -2.39 -5.72
CA GLU A 153 15.73 -2.51 -6.75
C GLU A 153 16.14 -1.13 -7.29
N ALA A 154 15.19 -0.22 -7.42
CA ALA A 154 15.41 1.16 -7.85
C ALA A 154 15.89 2.11 -6.74
N GLY A 155 16.15 1.60 -5.53
CA GLY A 155 16.66 2.37 -4.39
C GLY A 155 15.60 3.17 -3.62
N TYR A 156 14.32 2.88 -3.82
CA TYR A 156 13.24 3.52 -3.07
C TYR A 156 12.87 2.72 -1.82
N ARG A 157 12.52 3.48 -0.75
CA ARG A 157 11.99 2.98 0.52
C ARG A 157 10.72 3.74 0.87
N PHE A 158 9.80 3.06 1.53
CA PHE A 158 8.50 3.61 1.92
C PHE A 158 8.41 3.98 3.40
N SER A 159 9.41 3.59 4.21
CA SER A 159 9.66 4.08 5.57
C SER A 159 10.83 5.04 5.64
#